data_AF-A0A1W9X740-F1
#
_entry.id   AF-A0A1W9X740-F1
#
_cell.length_a   1.000
_cell.length_b   1.000
_cell.length_c   1.000
_cell.angle_alpha   90.00
_cell.angle_beta   90.00
_cell.angle_gamma   90.00
#
_symmetry.space_group_name_H-M   'P 1'
#
loop_
_entity.id
_entity.type
_entity.pdbx_description
1 polymer ?
#
loop_
_entity_poly.entity_id
_entity_poly.type
_entity_poly.pdbx_seq_one_letter_code
_entity_poly.pdbx_strand_id
1 'polypeptide(L)' 'MAALIQVACQNCGSENVVRRGKSADGKQRYLCQNGDC' A
#
# COMPACT_ATOMS: atom_id res chain seq x y z
N MET A 1 8.97 -12.74 -16.45
CA MET A 1 7.68 -12.90 -15.75
C MET A 1 7.63 -11.84 -14.66
N ALA A 2 6.74 -10.86 -14.74
CA ALA A 2 6.60 -9.84 -13.69
C ALA A 2 5.58 -10.35 -12.65
N ALA A 3 6.03 -10.62 -11.43
CA ALA A 3 5.13 -10.95 -10.32
C ALA A 3 4.44 -9.68 -9.84
N LEU A 4 3.11 -9.66 -9.87
CA LEU A 4 2.32 -8.60 -9.26
C LEU A 4 2.20 -8.90 -7.76
N ILE A 5 2.83 -8.07 -6.93
CA ILE A 5 2.67 -8.15 -5.48
C ILE A 5 1.38 -7.42 -5.13
N GLN A 6 0.40 -8.15 -4.60
CA GLN A 6 -0.82 -7.59 -4.06
C GLN A 6 -0.48 -6.92 -2.71
N VAL A 7 -0.79 -5.64 -2.58
CA VAL A 7 -0.50 -4.86 -1.36
C VAL A 7 -1.83 -4.55 -0.66
N ALA A 8 -2.01 -5.12 0.52
CA ALA A 8 -3.14 -4.85 1.40
C ALA A 8 -2.70 -4.00 2.60
N CYS A 9 -3.66 -3.32 3.23
CA CYS A 9 -3.43 -2.57 4.46
C CYS A 9 -3.08 -3.53 5.59
N GLN A 10 -1.95 -3.31 6.26
CA GLN A 10 -1.54 -4.16 7.37
C GLN A 10 -2.42 -3.99 8.63
N ASN A 11 -3.20 -2.90 8.72
CA ASN A 11 -4.06 -2.65 9.88
C ASN A 11 -5.44 -3.33 9.76
N CYS A 12 -6.11 -3.16 8.63
CA CYS A 12 -7.49 -3.65 8.42
C CYS A 12 -7.61 -4.75 7.34
N GLY A 13 -6.53 -5.10 6.65
CA GLY A 13 -6.56 -6.06 5.54
C GLY A 13 -7.17 -5.53 4.24
N SER A 14 -7.66 -4.27 4.21
CA SER A 14 -8.28 -3.71 3.01
C SER A 14 -7.31 -3.66 1.84
N GLU A 15 -7.78 -4.04 0.66
CA GLU A 15 -7.07 -3.87 -0.62
C GLU A 15 -7.18 -2.44 -1.16
N ASN A 16 -7.97 -1.58 -0.52
CA ASN A 16 -8.11 -0.17 -0.88
C ASN A 16 -6.86 0.61 -0.44
N VAL A 17 -5.76 0.40 -1.16
CA VAL A 17 -4.43 0.94 -0.86
C VAL A 17 -3.84 1.58 -2.11
N VAL A 18 -3.37 2.82 -1.97
CA VAL A 18 -2.79 3.59 -3.08
C VAL A 18 -1.31 3.87 -2.86
N ARG A 19 -0.54 4.00 -3.95
CA ARG A 19 0.87 4.42 -3.90
C ARG A 19 0.96 5.87 -3.46
N ARG A 20 1.70 6.14 -2.38
CA ARG A 20 1.89 7.49 -1.81
C ARG A 20 3.35 7.90 -1.77
N GLY A 21 3.94 8.04 -2.96
CA GLY A 21 5.34 8.43 -3.12
C GLY A 21 6.33 7.41 -2.54
N LYS A 22 7.57 7.83 -2.33
CA LYS A 22 8.64 7.01 -1.74
C LYS A 22 9.10 7.60 -0.41
N SER A 23 9.65 6.77 0.47
CA SER A 23 10.35 7.24 1.68
C SER A 23 11.71 7.83 1.32
N ALA A 24 12.39 8.45 2.29
CA ALA A 24 13.74 9.03 2.09
C ALA A 24 14.77 7.98 1.63
N ASP A 25 14.60 6.76 2.11
CA ASP A 25 15.33 5.54 1.75
C ASP A 25 14.82 4.88 0.44
N GLY A 26 13.93 5.53 -0.30
CA GLY A 26 13.51 5.12 -1.65
C GLY A 26 12.48 4.00 -1.71
N LYS A 27 12.00 3.50 -0.57
CA LYS A 27 10.97 2.46 -0.52
C LYS A 27 9.61 3.01 -0.93
N GLN A 28 8.85 2.24 -1.69
CA GLN A 28 7.48 2.63 -2.06
C GLN A 28 6.61 2.71 -0.81
N ARG A 29 5.98 3.87 -0.59
CA ARG A 29 4.98 4.04 0.46
C ARG A 29 3.59 3.78 -0.10
N TYR A 30 2.76 3.23 0.75
CA TYR A 30 1.37 2.92 0.46
C TYR A 30 0.49 3.59 1.50
N LEU A 31 -0.70 4.03 1.09
CA LEU A 31 -1.69 4.64 1.97
C LEU A 31 -2.99 3.85 1.85
N CYS A 32 -3.53 3.38 2.98
CA CYS A 32 -4.86 2.82 3.01
C CYS A 32 -5.90 3.95 2.88
N GLN A 33 -6.88 3.75 1.99
CA GLN A 33 -8.00 4.65 1.77
C GLN A 33 -9.32 4.08 2.30
N ASN A 34 -9.28 2.98 3.04
CA ASN A 34 -10.47 2.50 3.75
C ASN A 34 -10.82 3.50 4.87
N GLY A 35 -11.99 4.13 4.79
CA GLY A 35 -12.45 5.10 5.78
C GLY A 35 -12.84 4.48 7.12
N ASP A 36 -13.13 3.18 7.13
CA ASP A 36 -13.46 2.40 8.33
C ASP A 36 -12.22 1.77 8.99
N CYS A 37 -11.02 2.13 8.53
CA CYS A 37 -9.72 1.61 9.00
C CYS A 37 -9.10 2.44 10.12
#